data_AF-K6ZSN3-F1
#
_entry.id   AF-K6ZSN3-F1
#
_cell.length_a   1.000
_cell.length_b   1.000
_cell.length_c   1.000
_cell.angle_alpha   90.00
_cell.angle_beta   90.00
_cell.angle_gamma   90.00
#
_symmetry.space_group_name_H-M   'P 1'
#
loop_
_entity.id
_entity.type
_entity.pdbx_description
1 polymer ?
#
loop_
_entity_poly.entity_id
_entity_poly.type
_entity_poly.pdbx_seq_one_letter_code
_entity_poly.pdbx_strand_id
1 'polypeptide(L)'
;MKIAQLRNHPFLLLVLKDGESEGYFSAEFMHKTKQQLSDMSLRIASDNLSIIYADQIKKGCEIVLGMSNLGLLDLCGNDTEKAKSIIRDQGIVYCFRAGWAKYAELKKISPTYFEDISITRYAQGISDTSDISLMHGTLVKEGQQSARLLQIYKHIGASYSANSLIIDHDEDVLTFELQKFLNTGVALLLIDSEKKVFTNTLYQQFITYLTGTEKDVLHSKLAACISRFTEQLSATTKTYLQEVNLLDFNDLTGIINQQENAAMYSQDILELPMTVSNELNNDFDGGYDFHADDEDDIAYLRPDA
;
A
#
# COMPACT_ATOMS: atom_id res chain seq x y z
N MET A 1 -15.14 5.81 41.88
CA MET A 1 -14.70 6.20 40.53
C MET A 1 -13.21 6.48 40.59
N LYS A 2 -12.31 5.65 40.00
CA LYS A 2 -10.95 6.07 39.56
C LYS A 2 -9.95 4.97 39.16
N ILE A 3 -10.04 3.71 39.61
CA ILE A 3 -8.99 2.70 39.25
C ILE A 3 -9.07 2.29 37.77
N ALA A 4 -10.27 2.01 37.27
CA ALA A 4 -10.47 1.66 35.86
C ALA A 4 -10.16 2.82 34.90
N GLN A 5 -10.38 4.08 35.34
CA GLN A 5 -10.05 5.26 34.54
C GLN A 5 -8.56 5.62 34.59
N LEU A 6 -7.85 5.30 35.68
CA LEU A 6 -6.40 5.50 35.79
C LEU A 6 -5.60 4.52 34.89
N ARG A 7 -6.14 3.32 34.68
CA ARG A 7 -5.60 2.33 33.72
C ARG A 7 -5.77 2.73 32.25
N ASN A 8 -6.56 3.76 31.98
CA ASN A 8 -6.76 4.27 30.63
C ASN A 8 -5.71 5.33 30.26
N HIS A 9 -4.80 5.72 31.15
CA HIS A 9 -3.68 6.59 30.78
C HIS A 9 -2.58 5.80 30.06
N PRO A 10 -1.67 6.46 29.30
CA PRO A 10 -0.53 5.78 28.70
C PRO A 10 0.19 4.93 29.74
N PHE A 11 0.35 3.63 29.45
CA PHE A 11 0.87 2.62 30.38
C PHE A 11 2.17 3.07 31.06
N LEU A 12 3.06 3.74 30.32
CA LEU A 12 4.27 4.36 30.85
C LEU A 12 4.02 5.33 32.03
N LEU A 13 3.02 6.22 31.93
CA LEU A 13 2.72 7.18 33.00
C LEU A 13 2.16 6.49 34.24
N LEU A 14 1.37 5.43 34.04
CA LEU A 14 0.88 4.60 35.14
C LEU A 14 2.05 3.95 35.89
N VAL A 15 2.96 3.30 35.16
CA VAL A 15 4.13 2.63 35.76
C VAL A 15 5.03 3.62 36.51
N LEU A 16 5.28 4.81 35.94
CA LEU A 16 6.09 5.84 36.59
C LEU A 16 5.45 6.36 37.87
N LYS A 17 4.15 6.62 37.86
CA LYS A 17 3.41 7.11 39.02
C LYS A 17 3.31 6.05 40.12
N ASP A 18 3.02 4.81 39.77
CA ASP A 18 2.91 3.70 40.71
C ASP A 18 4.28 3.44 41.36
N GLY A 19 5.35 3.35 40.54
CA GLY A 19 6.71 3.16 41.05
C GLY A 19 7.22 4.30 41.93
N GLU A 20 6.85 5.55 41.65
CA GLU A 20 7.13 6.68 42.55
C GLU A 20 6.37 6.55 43.87
N SER A 21 5.07 6.21 43.82
CA SER A 21 4.23 6.09 45.01
C SER A 21 4.62 4.93 45.93
N GLU A 22 5.15 3.86 45.37
CA GLU A 22 5.66 2.69 46.09
C GLU A 22 7.10 2.88 46.61
N GLY A 23 7.74 4.00 46.29
CA GLY A 23 9.15 4.26 46.62
C GLY A 23 10.15 3.43 45.82
N TYR A 24 9.69 2.74 44.76
CA TYR A 24 10.53 1.98 43.84
C TYR A 24 11.41 2.89 42.97
N PHE A 25 10.87 4.05 42.58
CA PHE A 25 11.62 5.12 41.93
C PHE A 25 11.93 6.25 42.91
N SER A 26 13.22 6.60 43.06
CA SER A 26 13.62 7.72 43.91
C SER A 26 13.24 9.06 43.27
N ALA A 27 13.09 10.12 44.09
CA ALA A 27 12.83 11.47 43.58
C ALA A 27 13.92 11.96 42.61
N GLU A 28 15.18 11.59 42.85
CA GLU A 28 16.30 11.90 41.94
C GLU A 28 16.15 11.19 40.60
N PHE A 29 15.78 9.91 40.62
CA PHE A 29 15.51 9.13 39.41
C PHE A 29 14.36 9.74 38.60
N MET A 30 13.28 10.14 39.27
CA MET A 30 12.13 10.78 38.64
C MET A 30 12.49 12.14 38.02
N HIS A 31 13.28 12.95 38.72
CA HIS A 31 13.79 14.21 38.19
C HIS A 31 14.62 14.01 36.92
N LYS A 32 15.57 13.07 36.96
CA LYS A 32 16.42 12.73 35.80
C LYS A 32 15.59 12.21 34.62
N THR A 33 14.61 11.35 34.89
CA THR A 33 13.70 10.81 33.87
C THR A 33 12.89 11.91 33.19
N LYS A 34 12.36 12.85 33.98
CA LYS A 34 11.63 14.02 33.46
C LYS A 34 12.51 14.90 32.59
N GLN A 35 13.75 15.16 33.01
CA GLN A 35 14.73 15.92 32.22
C GLN A 35 15.00 15.23 30.87
N GLN A 36 15.25 13.92 30.86
CA GLN A 36 15.47 13.16 29.64
C GLN A 36 14.27 13.20 28.68
N LEU A 37 13.05 13.08 29.21
CA LEU A 37 11.82 13.22 28.41
C LEU A 37 11.70 14.63 27.79
N SER A 38 12.00 15.68 28.56
CA SER A 38 12.01 17.06 28.05
C SER A 38 13.05 17.26 26.94
N ASP A 39 14.27 16.80 27.13
CA ASP A 39 15.36 16.91 26.15
C ASP A 39 15.01 16.19 24.84
N MET A 40 14.46 14.97 24.93
CA MET A 40 13.98 14.23 23.76
C MET A 40 12.84 14.98 23.05
N SER A 41 11.93 15.59 23.79
CA SER A 41 10.77 16.30 23.22
C SER A 41 11.18 17.53 22.44
N LEU A 42 12.13 18.31 22.97
CA LEU A 42 12.72 19.45 22.28
C LEU A 42 13.42 19.03 20.99
N ARG A 43 14.15 17.90 21.03
CA ARG A 43 14.81 17.36 19.85
C ARG A 43 13.81 16.90 18.79
N ILE A 44 12.76 16.18 19.16
CA ILE A 44 11.71 15.75 18.21
C ILE A 44 11.01 16.96 17.59
N ALA A 45 10.69 17.97 18.39
CA ALA A 45 10.09 19.20 17.89
C ALA A 45 11.03 19.95 16.93
N SER A 46 12.35 19.89 17.16
CA SER A 46 13.35 20.48 16.27
C SER A 46 13.55 19.72 14.96
N ASP A 47 13.67 18.40 15.06
CA ASP A 47 14.07 17.56 13.92
C ASP A 47 12.88 17.22 13.00
N ASN A 48 11.64 17.25 13.52
CA ASN A 48 10.46 16.73 12.82
C ASN A 48 9.28 17.70 12.77
N LEU A 49 9.32 18.82 13.49
CA LEU A 49 8.25 19.82 13.55
C LEU A 49 8.81 21.22 13.33
N SER A 50 7.94 22.22 13.18
CA SER A 50 8.37 23.63 13.14
C SER A 50 8.35 24.22 14.55
N ILE A 51 9.51 24.52 15.13
CA ILE A 51 9.69 24.97 16.54
C ILE A 51 9.04 26.34 16.83
N ILE A 52 8.54 27.03 15.81
CA ILE A 52 8.05 28.42 15.92
C ILE A 52 6.81 28.52 16.85
N TYR A 53 6.09 27.42 17.09
CA TYR A 53 4.82 27.41 17.84
C TYR A 53 4.84 26.50 19.06
N ALA A 54 4.30 26.98 20.19
CA ALA A 54 4.18 26.22 21.44
C ALA A 54 3.41 24.89 21.28
N ASP A 55 2.43 24.86 20.37
CA ASP A 55 1.68 23.64 20.04
C ASP A 55 2.56 22.54 19.44
N GLN A 56 3.63 22.91 18.73
CA GLN A 56 4.57 21.95 18.14
C GLN A 56 5.50 21.34 19.20
N ILE A 57 5.88 22.13 20.21
CA ILE A 57 6.61 21.59 21.38
C ILE A 57 5.72 20.62 22.15
N LYS A 58 4.45 20.99 22.39
CA LYS A 58 3.47 20.08 23.00
C LYS A 58 3.33 18.79 22.21
N LYS A 59 3.23 18.89 20.87
CA LYS A 59 3.15 17.71 20.00
C LYS A 59 4.41 16.85 20.09
N GLY A 60 5.59 17.46 20.18
CA GLY A 60 6.86 16.77 20.44
C GLY A 60 6.83 15.97 21.74
N CYS A 61 6.30 16.55 22.83
CA CYS A 61 6.11 15.83 24.10
C CYS A 61 5.17 14.63 23.96
N GLU A 62 4.04 14.80 23.24
CA GLU A 62 3.09 13.72 22.99
C GLU A 62 3.72 12.59 22.16
N ILE A 63 4.55 12.91 21.16
CA ILE A 63 5.27 11.92 20.34
C ILE A 63 6.27 11.14 21.19
N VAL A 64 7.07 11.82 22.03
CA VAL A 64 8.03 11.14 22.92
C VAL A 64 7.32 10.24 23.91
N LEU A 65 6.19 10.69 24.46
CA LEU A 65 5.35 9.89 25.35
C LEU A 65 4.82 8.64 24.63
N GLY A 66 4.21 8.79 23.46
CA GLY A 66 3.69 7.66 22.70
C GLY A 66 4.77 6.69 22.25
N MET A 67 5.90 7.17 21.69
CA MET A 67 7.01 6.29 21.30
C MET A 67 7.60 5.52 22.48
N SER A 68 7.79 6.19 23.62
CA SER A 68 8.29 5.53 24.83
C SER A 68 7.27 4.53 25.37
N ASN A 69 5.98 4.83 25.29
CA ASN A 69 4.90 3.94 25.71
C ASN A 69 4.82 2.69 24.83
N LEU A 70 4.87 2.85 23.50
CA LEU A 70 4.91 1.74 22.55
C LEU A 70 6.12 0.83 22.78
N GLY A 71 7.30 1.42 22.93
CA GLY A 71 8.52 0.65 23.17
C GLY A 71 8.48 -0.09 24.51
N LEU A 72 7.98 0.54 25.56
CA LEU A 72 7.80 -0.11 26.85
C LEU A 72 6.82 -1.30 26.75
N LEU A 73 5.67 -1.11 26.11
CA LEU A 73 4.66 -2.15 25.90
C LEU A 73 5.23 -3.37 25.17
N ASP A 74 6.04 -3.15 24.13
CA ASP A 74 6.71 -4.23 23.40
C ASP A 74 7.71 -5.01 24.26
N LEU A 75 8.53 -4.30 25.04
CA LEU A 75 9.56 -4.92 25.87
C LEU A 75 8.96 -5.70 27.06
N CYS A 76 7.86 -5.21 27.63
CA CYS A 76 7.28 -5.77 28.85
C CYS A 76 6.05 -6.68 28.62
N GLY A 77 5.36 -6.58 27.48
CA GLY A 77 4.11 -7.30 27.25
C GLY A 77 2.97 -6.86 28.18
N ASN A 78 2.94 -5.57 28.55
CA ASN A 78 2.00 -4.98 29.50
C ASN A 78 2.13 -5.52 30.95
N ASP A 79 3.27 -6.12 31.31
CA ASP A 79 3.60 -6.53 32.67
C ASP A 79 4.20 -5.36 33.46
N THR A 80 3.49 -4.93 34.51
CA THR A 80 3.88 -3.78 35.34
C THR A 80 5.21 -3.96 36.06
N GLU A 81 5.49 -5.16 36.59
CA GLU A 81 6.73 -5.40 37.35
C GLU A 81 7.94 -5.47 36.41
N LYS A 82 7.75 -6.11 35.25
CA LYS A 82 8.76 -6.10 34.19
C LYS A 82 9.01 -4.69 33.68
N ALA A 83 7.95 -3.88 33.50
CA ALA A 83 8.07 -2.49 33.08
C ALA A 83 8.84 -1.65 34.10
N LYS A 84 8.55 -1.79 35.41
CA LYS A 84 9.30 -1.14 36.49
C LYS A 84 10.79 -1.50 36.45
N SER A 85 11.13 -2.78 36.28
CA SER A 85 12.53 -3.23 36.16
C SER A 85 13.21 -2.62 34.94
N ILE A 86 12.57 -2.64 33.77
CA ILE A 86 13.13 -2.07 32.53
C ILE A 86 13.41 -0.58 32.71
N ILE A 87 12.45 0.19 33.25
CA ILE A 87 12.62 1.64 33.46
C ILE A 87 13.77 1.90 34.44
N ARG A 88 13.85 1.16 35.55
CA ARG A 88 14.93 1.32 36.54
C ARG A 88 16.30 0.99 35.96
N ASP A 89 16.42 -0.14 35.28
CA ASP A 89 17.71 -0.73 34.92
C ASP A 89 18.24 -0.20 33.59
N GLN A 90 17.36 0.10 32.63
CA GLN A 90 17.72 0.55 31.27
C GLN A 90 17.38 2.03 31.02
N GLY A 91 16.46 2.61 31.80
CA GLY A 91 16.06 4.00 31.68
C GLY A 91 15.02 4.28 30.59
N ILE A 92 14.43 5.48 30.66
CA ILE A 92 13.34 5.88 29.76
C ILE A 92 13.77 6.02 28.30
N VAL A 93 15.02 6.42 28.06
CA VAL A 93 15.60 6.57 26.72
C VAL A 93 15.66 5.22 25.99
N TYR A 94 15.87 4.12 26.72
CA TYR A 94 15.85 2.78 26.13
C TYR A 94 14.46 2.42 25.61
N CYS A 95 13.41 2.71 26.38
CA CYS A 95 12.03 2.51 25.96
C CYS A 95 11.69 3.34 24.72
N PHE A 96 12.09 4.61 24.70
CA PHE A 96 11.94 5.47 23.53
C PHE A 96 12.62 4.88 22.28
N ARG A 97 13.87 4.42 22.42
CA ARG A 97 14.61 3.80 21.30
C ARG A 97 13.94 2.55 20.76
N ALA A 98 13.36 1.72 21.62
CA ALA A 98 12.61 0.54 21.20
C ALA A 98 11.36 0.93 20.39
N GLY A 99 10.59 1.93 20.83
CA GLY A 99 9.45 2.44 20.06
C GLY A 99 9.87 3.10 18.75
N TRP A 100 10.96 3.86 18.76
CA TRP A 100 11.53 4.45 17.54
C TRP A 100 11.99 3.39 16.54
N ALA A 101 12.59 2.29 17.01
CA ALA A 101 13.00 1.18 16.15
C ALA A 101 11.80 0.57 15.42
N LYS A 102 10.66 0.39 16.11
CA LYS A 102 9.41 -0.06 15.47
C LYS A 102 8.90 0.90 14.40
N TYR A 103 8.91 2.20 14.67
CA TYR A 103 8.56 3.19 13.66
C TYR A 103 9.52 3.15 12.46
N ALA A 104 10.82 3.01 12.69
CA ALA A 104 11.82 2.88 11.64
C ALA A 104 11.68 1.57 10.83
N GLU A 105 11.17 0.50 11.44
CA GLU A 105 10.88 -0.76 10.76
C GLU A 105 9.71 -0.65 9.78
N LEU A 106 8.72 0.22 10.04
CA LEU A 106 7.63 0.46 9.09
C LEU A 106 8.16 0.85 7.71
N LYS A 107 9.13 1.78 7.66
CA LYS A 107 9.76 2.21 6.41
C LYS A 107 10.47 1.09 5.65
N LYS A 108 10.82 -0.02 6.30
CA LYS A 108 11.40 -1.20 5.63
C LYS A 108 10.34 -2.07 4.95
N ILE A 109 9.09 -2.01 5.43
CA ILE A 109 7.97 -2.79 4.89
C ILE A 109 7.51 -2.19 3.57
N SER A 110 7.19 -0.90 3.57
CA SER A 110 6.77 -0.15 2.38
C SER A 110 7.29 1.29 2.48
N PRO A 111 8.49 1.59 1.95
CA PRO A 111 9.12 2.89 2.10
C PRO A 111 8.20 4.04 1.71
N THR A 112 7.60 3.98 0.52
CA THR A 112 6.79 5.07 -0.01
C THR A 112 5.49 5.27 0.77
N TYR A 113 4.79 4.18 1.15
CA TYR A 113 3.58 4.28 1.97
C TYR A 113 3.82 5.02 3.30
N PHE A 114 4.99 4.81 3.90
CA PHE A 114 5.37 5.45 5.16
C PHE A 114 6.12 6.78 5.00
N GLU A 115 6.37 7.26 3.78
CA GLU A 115 6.81 8.64 3.57
C GLU A 115 5.70 9.63 3.92
N ASP A 116 4.45 9.29 3.59
CA ASP A 116 3.27 10.14 3.86
C ASP A 116 2.73 10.01 5.28
N ILE A 117 3.12 8.95 6.00
CA ILE A 117 2.69 8.76 7.39
C ILE A 117 3.57 9.58 8.33
N SER A 118 3.01 10.69 8.80
CA SER A 118 3.66 11.54 9.79
C SER A 118 3.87 10.83 11.13
N ILE A 119 5.07 11.02 11.71
CA ILE A 119 5.39 10.59 13.08
C ILE A 119 4.42 11.14 14.13
N THR A 120 3.70 12.22 13.81
CA THR A 120 2.65 12.79 14.67
C THR A 120 1.50 11.82 14.95
N ARG A 121 1.34 10.72 14.17
CA ARG A 121 0.41 9.62 14.49
C ARG A 121 0.76 8.89 15.80
N TYR A 122 2.00 8.96 16.24
CA TYR A 122 2.45 8.41 17.53
C TYR A 122 2.33 9.39 18.68
N ALA A 123 1.77 10.58 18.45
CA ALA A 123 1.53 11.53 19.52
C ALA A 123 0.42 11.01 20.43
N GLN A 124 0.77 10.72 21.68
CA GLN A 124 -0.17 10.28 22.69
C GLN A 124 -0.27 11.33 23.79
N GLY A 125 -1.47 11.88 24.00
CA GLY A 125 -1.75 12.83 25.07
C GLY A 125 -1.72 12.19 26.46
N ILE A 126 -1.50 12.98 27.51
CA ILE A 126 -1.48 12.49 28.91
C ILE A 126 -2.81 11.82 29.29
N SER A 127 -3.92 12.34 28.78
CA SER A 127 -5.28 11.80 28.99
C SER A 127 -5.76 10.91 27.85
N ASP A 128 -4.88 10.55 26.91
CA ASP A 128 -5.24 9.70 25.79
C ASP A 128 -5.28 8.23 26.24
N THR A 129 -6.35 7.56 25.81
CA THR A 129 -6.68 6.18 26.16
C THR A 129 -6.54 5.21 24.99
N SER A 130 -6.09 5.72 23.84
CA SER A 130 -5.85 4.94 22.64
C SER A 130 -4.78 3.87 22.87
N ASP A 131 -5.01 2.69 22.30
CA ASP A 131 -4.03 1.60 22.30
C ASP A 131 -3.01 1.84 21.17
N ILE A 132 -1.85 2.37 21.55
CA ILE A 132 -0.76 2.67 20.62
C ILE A 132 -0.16 1.42 19.98
N SER A 133 -0.22 0.26 20.66
CA SER A 133 0.24 -1.02 20.12
C SER A 133 -0.72 -1.52 19.05
N LEU A 134 -2.03 -1.39 19.28
CA LEU A 134 -3.05 -1.69 18.27
C LEU A 134 -2.90 -0.77 17.05
N MET A 135 -2.77 0.54 17.27
CA MET A 135 -2.55 1.52 16.20
C MET A 135 -1.32 1.15 15.36
N HIS A 136 -0.20 0.85 16.02
CA HIS A 136 1.01 0.44 15.32
C HIS A 136 0.82 -0.88 14.55
N GLY A 137 0.11 -1.86 15.12
CA GLY A 137 -0.24 -3.11 14.44
C GLY A 137 -1.08 -2.89 13.18
N THR A 138 -2.02 -1.94 13.21
CA THR A 138 -2.78 -1.52 12.03
C THR A 138 -1.86 -0.95 10.97
N LEU A 139 -0.96 -0.03 11.33
CA LEU A 139 0.02 0.54 10.37
C LEU A 139 0.88 -0.56 9.73
N VAL A 140 1.37 -1.53 10.51
CA VAL A 140 2.13 -2.67 9.98
C VAL A 140 1.30 -3.45 8.95
N LYS A 141 0.03 -3.71 9.26
CA LYS A 141 -0.88 -4.44 8.36
C LYS A 141 -1.14 -3.66 7.06
N GLU A 142 -1.42 -2.36 7.16
CA GLU A 142 -1.62 -1.48 6.00
C GLU A 142 -0.37 -1.44 5.11
N GLY A 143 0.82 -1.23 5.70
CA GLY A 143 2.08 -1.25 4.95
C GLY A 143 2.38 -2.60 4.29
N GLN A 144 2.02 -3.71 4.93
CA GLN A 144 2.14 -5.04 4.32
C GLN A 144 1.16 -5.24 3.16
N GLN A 145 -0.07 -4.73 3.27
CA GLN A 145 -1.05 -4.76 2.19
C GLN A 145 -0.57 -3.93 0.99
N SER A 146 -0.04 -2.73 1.25
CA SER A 146 0.57 -1.86 0.26
C SER A 146 1.73 -2.55 -0.50
N ALA A 147 2.68 -3.13 0.25
CA ALA A 147 3.80 -3.85 -0.34
C ALA A 147 3.33 -5.06 -1.18
N ARG A 148 2.29 -5.75 -0.71
CA ARG A 148 1.70 -6.90 -1.41
C ARG A 148 0.97 -6.50 -2.69
N LEU A 149 0.25 -5.37 -2.69
CA LEU A 149 -0.37 -4.79 -3.89
C LEU A 149 0.69 -4.60 -4.98
N LEU A 150 1.78 -3.90 -4.64
CA LEU A 150 2.85 -3.61 -5.58
C LEU A 150 3.53 -4.88 -6.10
N GLN A 151 3.73 -5.89 -5.26
CA GLN A 151 4.30 -7.17 -5.67
C GLN A 151 3.38 -7.93 -6.64
N ILE A 152 2.08 -7.99 -6.34
CA ILE A 152 1.09 -8.67 -7.19
C ILE A 152 0.93 -7.92 -8.52
N TYR A 153 0.86 -6.58 -8.47
CA TYR A 153 0.86 -5.71 -9.64
C TYR A 153 2.03 -6.02 -10.57
N LYS A 154 3.27 -6.05 -10.04
CA LYS A 154 4.47 -6.38 -10.83
C LYS A 154 4.41 -7.79 -11.41
N HIS A 155 3.96 -8.76 -10.62
CA HIS A 155 3.91 -10.16 -11.04
C HIS A 155 2.88 -10.40 -12.17
N ILE A 156 1.68 -9.85 -12.02
CA ILE A 156 0.60 -9.98 -13.02
C ILE A 156 0.90 -9.12 -14.25
N GLY A 157 1.36 -7.88 -14.03
CA GLY A 157 1.79 -6.97 -15.10
C GLY A 157 2.90 -7.55 -15.97
N ALA A 158 3.85 -8.31 -15.41
CA ALA A 158 4.88 -8.99 -16.20
C ALA A 158 4.33 -9.97 -17.27
N SER A 159 3.09 -10.44 -17.10
CA SER A 159 2.43 -11.32 -18.07
C SER A 159 1.47 -10.57 -18.99
N TYR A 160 0.68 -9.64 -18.46
CA TYR A 160 -0.47 -9.05 -19.17
C TYR A 160 -0.31 -7.57 -19.53
N SER A 161 0.76 -6.90 -19.08
CA SER A 161 1.06 -5.53 -19.50
C SER A 161 1.43 -5.53 -20.99
N ALA A 162 0.66 -4.80 -21.79
CA ALA A 162 0.92 -4.63 -23.20
C ALA A 162 2.01 -3.58 -23.46
N ASN A 163 2.12 -2.61 -22.55
CA ASN A 163 3.04 -1.49 -22.59
C ASN A 163 4.09 -1.62 -21.46
N SER A 164 5.01 -0.66 -21.39
CA SER A 164 5.96 -0.57 -20.28
C SER A 164 5.22 -0.44 -18.95
N LEU A 165 5.53 -1.34 -18.00
CA LEU A 165 4.90 -1.32 -16.68
C LEU A 165 5.26 -0.02 -15.95
N ILE A 166 4.25 0.80 -15.66
CA ILE A 166 4.42 2.03 -14.89
C ILE A 166 4.42 1.65 -13.41
N ILE A 167 5.52 1.91 -12.72
CA ILE A 167 5.60 1.69 -11.27
C ILE A 167 5.18 2.98 -10.58
N ASP A 168 3.92 3.03 -10.17
CA ASP A 168 3.38 4.10 -9.33
C ASP A 168 3.44 3.70 -7.84
N HIS A 169 3.24 4.69 -6.97
CA HIS A 169 3.11 4.55 -5.53
C HIS A 169 1.71 4.89 -5.02
N ASP A 170 0.86 5.46 -5.87
CA ASP A 170 -0.56 5.63 -5.60
C ASP A 170 -1.27 4.26 -5.68
N GLU A 171 -1.85 3.84 -4.55
CA GLU A 171 -2.54 2.56 -4.44
C GLU A 171 -3.79 2.50 -5.31
N ASP A 172 -4.47 3.63 -5.55
CA ASP A 172 -5.66 3.69 -6.40
C ASP A 172 -5.27 3.46 -7.87
N VAL A 173 -4.16 4.06 -8.31
CA VAL A 173 -3.60 3.84 -9.66
C VAL A 173 -3.15 2.39 -9.83
N LEU A 174 -2.40 1.84 -8.86
CA LEU A 174 -1.95 0.45 -8.92
C LEU A 174 -3.12 -0.54 -8.94
N THR A 175 -4.17 -0.26 -8.16
CA THR A 175 -5.39 -1.09 -8.12
C THR A 175 -6.14 -1.04 -9.44
N PHE A 176 -6.29 0.16 -10.01
CA PHE A 176 -6.94 0.37 -11.30
C PHE A 176 -6.23 -0.38 -12.43
N GLU A 177 -4.91 -0.20 -12.57
CA GLU A 177 -4.13 -0.88 -13.61
C GLU A 177 -4.07 -2.40 -13.38
N LEU A 178 -4.00 -2.84 -12.12
CA LEU A 178 -4.09 -4.27 -11.79
C LEU A 178 -5.43 -4.87 -12.24
N GLN A 179 -6.55 -4.16 -12.05
CA GLN A 179 -7.86 -4.60 -12.53
C GLN A 179 -7.87 -4.74 -14.06
N LYS A 180 -7.24 -3.80 -14.80
CA LYS A 180 -7.10 -3.91 -16.26
C LYS A 180 -6.32 -5.15 -16.68
N PHE A 181 -5.22 -5.46 -16.01
CA PHE A 181 -4.45 -6.69 -16.32
C PHE A 181 -5.25 -7.96 -16.05
N LEU A 182 -5.99 -8.01 -14.94
CA LEU A 182 -6.87 -9.13 -14.60
C LEU A 182 -7.97 -9.28 -15.67
N ASN A 183 -8.66 -8.19 -16.00
CA ASN A 183 -9.70 -8.16 -17.03
C ASN A 183 -9.16 -8.64 -18.38
N THR A 184 -7.97 -8.18 -18.80
CA THR A 184 -7.29 -8.64 -20.02
C THR A 184 -7.04 -10.14 -19.99
N GLY A 185 -6.53 -10.67 -18.87
CA GLY A 185 -6.27 -12.10 -18.75
C GLY A 185 -7.53 -12.96 -18.91
N VAL A 186 -8.65 -12.55 -18.31
CA VAL A 186 -9.94 -13.26 -18.44
C VAL A 186 -10.57 -13.04 -19.81
N ALA A 187 -10.48 -11.84 -20.39
CA ALA A 187 -11.01 -11.53 -21.71
C ALA A 187 -10.33 -12.33 -22.82
N LEU A 188 -9.01 -12.54 -22.73
CA LEU A 188 -8.27 -13.40 -23.66
C LEU A 188 -8.69 -14.88 -23.51
N LEU A 189 -8.96 -15.34 -22.29
CA LEU A 189 -9.50 -16.68 -22.06
C LEU A 189 -10.92 -16.84 -22.60
N LEU A 190 -11.75 -15.79 -22.60
CA LEU A 190 -13.10 -15.84 -23.16
C LEU A 190 -13.12 -16.15 -24.66
N ILE A 191 -12.08 -15.76 -25.39
CA ILE A 191 -11.88 -16.10 -26.81
C ILE A 191 -10.91 -17.27 -27.02
N ASP A 192 -10.64 -18.04 -25.97
CA ASP A 192 -9.76 -19.22 -26.01
C ASP A 192 -8.34 -18.92 -26.52
N SER A 193 -7.88 -17.68 -26.34
CA SER A 193 -6.54 -17.25 -26.74
C SER A 193 -5.50 -17.72 -25.73
N GLU A 194 -4.39 -18.25 -26.23
CA GLU A 194 -3.21 -18.58 -25.44
C GLU A 194 -2.27 -17.36 -25.25
N LYS A 195 -2.51 -16.27 -26.00
CA LYS A 195 -1.72 -15.05 -25.85
C LYS A 195 -2.05 -14.35 -24.54
N LYS A 196 -1.11 -13.50 -24.08
CA LYS A 196 -1.25 -12.71 -22.85
C LYS A 196 -1.49 -11.22 -23.09
N VAL A 197 -1.40 -10.78 -24.34
CA VAL A 197 -1.57 -9.39 -24.75
C VAL A 197 -2.48 -9.34 -25.97
N PHE A 198 -3.37 -8.35 -26.03
CA PHE A 198 -4.25 -8.12 -27.18
C PHE A 198 -3.46 -7.68 -28.42
N THR A 199 -3.91 -8.14 -29.57
CA THR A 199 -3.62 -7.53 -30.87
C THR A 199 -4.94 -7.03 -31.45
N ASN A 200 -4.91 -6.19 -32.50
CA ASN A 200 -6.14 -5.73 -33.15
C ASN A 200 -7.05 -6.91 -33.53
N THR A 201 -6.48 -7.96 -34.15
CA THR A 201 -7.22 -9.18 -34.49
C THR A 201 -7.89 -9.84 -33.28
N LEU A 202 -7.19 -9.98 -32.15
CA LEU A 202 -7.76 -10.57 -30.93
C LEU A 202 -8.84 -9.68 -30.33
N TYR A 203 -8.65 -8.36 -30.39
CA TYR A 203 -9.65 -7.40 -29.92
C TYR A 203 -10.94 -7.49 -30.75
N GLN A 204 -10.84 -7.51 -32.07
CA GLN A 204 -12.00 -7.68 -32.95
C GLN A 204 -12.69 -9.03 -32.75
N GLN A 205 -11.92 -10.11 -32.52
CA GLN A 205 -12.48 -11.41 -32.15
C GLN A 205 -13.24 -11.36 -30.84
N PHE A 206 -12.70 -10.68 -29.82
CA PHE A 206 -13.36 -10.47 -28.53
C PHE A 206 -14.68 -9.71 -28.67
N ILE A 207 -14.67 -8.57 -29.38
CA ILE A 207 -15.89 -7.78 -29.62
C ILE A 207 -16.93 -8.57 -30.42
N THR A 208 -16.51 -9.28 -31.46
CA THR A 208 -17.40 -10.13 -32.27
C THR A 208 -18.00 -11.24 -31.42
N TYR A 209 -17.20 -11.86 -30.55
CA TYR A 209 -17.66 -12.91 -29.66
C TYR A 209 -18.68 -12.39 -28.65
N LEU A 210 -18.42 -11.24 -28.04
CA LEU A 210 -19.34 -10.60 -27.10
C LEU A 210 -20.66 -10.20 -27.74
N THR A 211 -20.65 -9.67 -28.96
CA THR A 211 -21.86 -9.16 -29.64
C THR A 211 -22.66 -10.25 -30.36
N GLY A 212 -21.99 -11.33 -30.80
CA GLY A 212 -22.62 -12.44 -31.54
C GLY A 212 -23.09 -13.61 -30.68
N THR A 213 -22.83 -13.61 -29.36
CA THR A 213 -23.16 -14.72 -28.46
C THR A 213 -24.28 -14.33 -27.48
N GLU A 214 -25.18 -15.26 -27.17
CA GLU A 214 -26.23 -15.05 -26.17
C GLU A 214 -25.66 -14.80 -24.77
N LYS A 215 -26.30 -13.89 -24.01
CA LYS A 215 -25.82 -13.43 -22.69
C LYS A 215 -25.61 -14.56 -21.69
N ASP A 216 -26.54 -15.52 -21.62
CA ASP A 216 -26.46 -16.63 -20.66
C ASP A 216 -25.26 -17.56 -20.96
N VAL A 217 -24.93 -17.73 -22.24
CA VAL A 217 -23.75 -18.47 -22.68
C VAL A 217 -22.47 -17.72 -22.30
N LEU A 218 -22.44 -16.40 -22.50
CA LEU A 218 -21.30 -15.56 -22.11
C LEU A 218 -21.06 -15.56 -20.59
N HIS A 219 -22.11 -15.42 -19.78
CA HIS A 219 -22.00 -15.47 -18.31
C HIS A 219 -21.48 -16.84 -17.84
N SER A 220 -21.97 -17.92 -18.44
CA SER A 220 -21.49 -19.27 -18.14
C SER A 220 -20.01 -19.45 -18.50
N LYS A 221 -19.59 -18.95 -19.68
CA LYS A 221 -18.18 -19.02 -20.10
C LYS A 221 -17.29 -18.12 -19.24
N LEU A 222 -17.75 -16.91 -18.90
CA LEU A 222 -17.03 -15.99 -18.02
C LEU A 222 -16.73 -16.64 -16.66
N ALA A 223 -17.74 -17.26 -16.02
CA ALA A 223 -17.54 -17.96 -14.76
C ALA A 223 -16.49 -19.08 -14.85
N ALA A 224 -16.49 -19.84 -15.96
CA ALA A 224 -15.49 -20.88 -16.21
C ALA A 224 -14.09 -20.28 -16.43
N CYS A 225 -13.97 -19.18 -17.18
CA CYS A 225 -12.72 -18.49 -17.43
C CYS A 225 -12.14 -17.88 -16.15
N ILE A 226 -12.97 -17.26 -15.29
CA ILE A 226 -12.56 -16.75 -13.98
C ILE A 226 -12.04 -17.88 -13.11
N SER A 227 -12.75 -19.01 -13.06
CA SER A 227 -12.31 -20.19 -12.30
C SER A 227 -10.94 -20.68 -12.79
N ARG A 228 -10.78 -20.88 -14.11
CA ARG A 228 -9.52 -21.30 -14.73
C ARG A 228 -8.38 -20.30 -14.50
N PHE A 229 -8.65 -19.00 -14.57
CA PHE A 229 -7.66 -17.95 -14.32
C PHE A 229 -7.19 -17.96 -12.86
N THR A 230 -8.14 -18.00 -11.92
CA THR A 230 -7.85 -17.95 -10.48
C THR A 230 -7.14 -19.21 -9.97
N GLU A 231 -7.33 -20.37 -10.62
CA GLU A 231 -6.59 -21.61 -10.34
C GLU A 231 -5.09 -21.52 -10.69
N GLN A 232 -4.72 -20.65 -11.64
CA GLN A 232 -3.32 -20.44 -12.02
C GLN A 232 -2.58 -19.51 -11.04
N LEU A 233 -3.31 -18.78 -10.20
CA LEU A 233 -2.72 -17.89 -9.20
C LEU A 233 -2.25 -18.68 -7.99
N SER A 234 -1.18 -18.21 -7.35
CA SER A 234 -0.77 -18.75 -6.05
C SER A 234 -1.87 -18.57 -5.00
N ALA A 235 -1.95 -19.47 -4.02
CA ALA A 235 -2.96 -19.39 -2.96
C ALA A 235 -2.93 -18.05 -2.21
N THR A 236 -1.73 -17.49 -2.01
CA THR A 236 -1.56 -16.17 -1.40
C THR A 236 -2.09 -15.07 -2.31
N THR A 237 -1.74 -15.03 -3.60
CA THR A 237 -2.26 -14.01 -4.53
C THR A 237 -3.78 -14.07 -4.62
N LYS A 238 -4.36 -15.27 -4.76
CA LYS A 238 -5.81 -15.47 -4.83
C LYS A 238 -6.53 -14.91 -3.60
N THR A 239 -6.05 -15.26 -2.40
CA THR A 239 -6.65 -14.79 -1.14
C THR A 239 -6.65 -13.27 -1.06
N TYR A 240 -5.53 -12.63 -1.43
CA TYR A 240 -5.42 -11.17 -1.41
C TYR A 240 -6.38 -10.51 -2.40
N LEU A 241 -6.37 -10.94 -3.67
CA LEU A 241 -7.24 -10.36 -4.70
C LEU A 241 -8.72 -10.53 -4.36
N GLN A 242 -9.09 -11.60 -3.65
CA GLN A 242 -10.43 -11.78 -3.11
C GLN A 242 -10.74 -10.78 -1.98
N GLU A 243 -9.80 -10.55 -1.05
CA GLU A 243 -9.96 -9.59 0.05
C GLU A 243 -10.13 -8.14 -0.46
N VAL A 244 -9.48 -7.79 -1.57
CA VAL A 244 -9.59 -6.47 -2.22
C VAL A 244 -10.67 -6.41 -3.31
N ASN A 245 -11.49 -7.45 -3.46
CA ASN A 245 -12.60 -7.54 -4.42
C ASN A 245 -12.22 -7.34 -5.91
N LEU A 246 -11.00 -7.72 -6.31
CA LEU A 246 -10.54 -7.66 -7.70
C LEU A 246 -10.85 -8.92 -8.52
N LEU A 247 -11.42 -9.96 -7.88
CA LEU A 247 -11.79 -11.23 -8.54
C LEU A 247 -13.28 -11.33 -8.89
N ASP A 248 -14.06 -10.27 -8.68
CA ASP A 248 -15.49 -10.27 -8.99
C ASP A 248 -15.77 -9.98 -10.49
N PHE A 249 -14.80 -9.37 -11.19
CA PHE A 249 -14.88 -9.05 -12.62
C PHE A 249 -16.20 -8.35 -13.01
N ASN A 250 -16.62 -7.39 -12.17
CA ASN A 250 -17.85 -6.63 -12.35
C ASN A 250 -17.87 -5.87 -13.68
N ASP A 251 -16.72 -5.38 -14.14
CA ASP A 251 -16.60 -4.66 -15.42
C ASP A 251 -16.94 -5.56 -16.62
N LEU A 252 -16.35 -6.77 -16.68
CA LEU A 252 -16.64 -7.74 -17.74
C LEU A 252 -18.11 -8.20 -17.70
N THR A 253 -18.65 -8.40 -16.51
CA THR A 253 -20.07 -8.71 -16.31
C THR A 253 -20.95 -7.56 -16.82
N GLY A 254 -20.56 -6.31 -16.55
CA GLY A 254 -21.21 -5.10 -17.05
C GLY A 254 -21.21 -5.03 -18.57
N ILE A 255 -20.08 -5.33 -19.22
CA ILE A 255 -19.97 -5.36 -20.69
C ILE A 255 -20.90 -6.43 -21.30
N ILE A 256 -20.98 -7.63 -20.71
CA ILE A 256 -21.91 -8.68 -21.19
C ILE A 256 -23.37 -8.23 -21.04
N ASN A 257 -23.68 -7.42 -20.02
CA ASN A 257 -25.03 -6.89 -19.87
C ASN A 257 -25.35 -5.78 -20.89
N GLN A 258 -24.33 -5.07 -21.36
CA GLN A 258 -24.42 -3.94 -22.32
C GLN A 258 -23.69 -4.23 -23.65
N GLN A 259 -23.94 -5.41 -24.25
CA GLN A 259 -23.24 -5.89 -25.46
C GLN A 259 -23.19 -4.88 -26.61
N GLU A 260 -24.23 -4.08 -26.80
CA GLU A 260 -24.30 -3.05 -27.85
C GLU A 260 -23.20 -1.97 -27.73
N ASN A 261 -22.70 -1.73 -26.52
CA ASN A 261 -21.64 -0.76 -26.23
C ASN A 261 -20.29 -1.44 -25.91
N ALA A 262 -20.17 -2.76 -26.15
CA ALA A 262 -19.00 -3.52 -25.75
C ALA A 262 -17.69 -2.95 -26.31
N ALA A 263 -17.68 -2.49 -27.56
CA ALA A 263 -16.49 -1.92 -28.19
C ALA A 263 -16.02 -0.59 -27.58
N MET A 264 -16.94 0.17 -26.97
CA MET A 264 -16.63 1.41 -26.28
C MET A 264 -16.05 1.10 -24.90
N TYR A 265 -16.78 0.36 -24.07
CA TYR A 265 -16.38 0.09 -22.69
C TYR A 265 -15.18 -0.86 -22.56
N SER A 266 -14.94 -1.74 -23.54
CA SER A 266 -13.79 -2.65 -23.50
C SER A 266 -12.45 -1.92 -23.54
N GLN A 267 -12.38 -0.74 -24.15
CA GLN A 267 -11.12 0.02 -24.24
C GLN A 267 -10.70 0.59 -22.88
N ASP A 268 -11.67 0.92 -22.02
CA ASP A 268 -11.41 1.53 -20.72
C ASP A 268 -10.98 0.50 -19.67
N ILE A 269 -11.42 -0.75 -19.82
CA ILE A 269 -11.26 -1.79 -18.78
C ILE A 269 -10.19 -2.83 -19.12
N LEU A 270 -9.69 -2.84 -20.36
CA LEU A 270 -8.66 -3.76 -20.83
C LEU A 270 -7.33 -3.04 -20.99
N GLU A 271 -6.26 -3.77 -20.73
CA GLU A 271 -4.92 -3.36 -21.15
C GLU A 271 -4.73 -3.65 -22.64
N LEU A 272 -4.70 -2.58 -23.45
CA LEU A 272 -4.47 -2.62 -24.90
C LEU A 272 -3.10 -1.99 -25.23
N PRO A 273 -2.33 -2.57 -26.17
CA PRO A 273 -1.13 -1.91 -26.67
C PRO A 273 -1.47 -0.55 -27.30
N MET A 274 -0.59 0.44 -27.17
CA MET A 274 -0.77 1.75 -27.81
C MET A 274 -1.08 1.66 -29.31
N THR A 275 -0.47 0.70 -30.02
CA THR A 275 -0.75 0.48 -31.45
C THR A 275 -2.21 0.12 -31.71
N VAL A 276 -2.80 -0.74 -30.87
CA VAL A 276 -4.21 -1.14 -30.97
C VAL A 276 -5.12 0.03 -30.63
N SER A 277 -4.83 0.77 -29.55
CA SER A 277 -5.61 1.96 -29.17
C SER A 277 -5.59 3.04 -30.27
N ASN A 278 -4.43 3.31 -30.86
CA ASN A 278 -4.29 4.30 -31.94
C ASN A 278 -5.05 3.88 -33.21
N GLU A 279 -4.97 2.58 -33.57
CA GLU A 279 -5.72 2.02 -34.71
C GLU A 279 -7.24 2.13 -34.49
N LEU A 280 -7.74 1.94 -33.26
CA LEU A 280 -9.16 2.03 -32.94
C LEU A 280 -9.69 3.48 -32.97
N ASN A 281 -8.86 4.44 -32.58
CA ASN A 281 -9.24 5.86 -32.54
C ASN A 281 -9.01 6.61 -33.86
N ASN A 282 -8.43 5.95 -34.87
CA ASN A 282 -7.93 6.58 -36.10
C ASN A 282 -6.88 7.68 -35.83
N ASP A 283 -6.15 7.59 -34.71
CA ASP A 283 -5.10 8.56 -34.32
C ASP A 283 -3.75 8.26 -35.01
N PHE A 284 -3.79 7.54 -36.13
CA PHE A 284 -2.61 7.19 -36.91
C PHE A 284 -2.32 8.28 -37.95
N ASP A 285 -1.84 9.44 -37.50
CA ASP A 285 -1.47 10.58 -38.36
C ASP A 285 0.03 10.63 -38.69
N GLY A 286 0.77 9.52 -38.48
CA GLY A 286 2.24 9.55 -38.57
C GLY A 286 2.92 8.19 -38.54
N GLY A 287 2.42 7.21 -39.28
CA GLY A 287 3.28 6.11 -39.69
C GLY A 287 4.39 6.67 -40.56
N TYR A 288 5.64 6.54 -40.13
CA TYR A 288 6.75 6.51 -41.08
C TYR A 288 6.44 5.38 -42.05
N ASP A 289 5.93 5.75 -43.22
CA ASP A 289 5.85 4.87 -44.36
C ASP A 289 7.30 4.66 -44.77
N PHE A 290 7.87 3.50 -44.43
CA PHE A 290 9.08 3.03 -45.10
C PHE A 290 8.69 2.73 -46.55
N HIS A 291 8.47 3.79 -47.32
CA HIS A 291 8.38 3.72 -48.76
C HIS A 291 9.75 3.23 -49.26
N ALA A 292 9.72 2.45 -50.33
CA ALA A 292 10.90 1.88 -50.97
C ALA A 292 11.90 2.94 -51.50
N ASP A 293 11.60 4.22 -51.35
CA ASP A 293 12.43 5.36 -51.74
C ASP A 293 13.37 5.83 -50.58
N ASP A 294 13.21 5.32 -49.36
CA ASP A 294 14.01 5.71 -48.19
C ASP A 294 15.44 5.11 -48.18
N GLU A 295 15.79 4.18 -49.08
CA GLU A 295 17.18 3.68 -49.19
C GLU A 295 18.18 4.78 -49.55
N ASP A 296 17.73 5.82 -50.28
CA ASP A 296 18.57 6.94 -50.68
C ASP A 296 18.85 7.93 -49.52
N ASP A 297 17.94 8.04 -48.54
CA ASP A 297 18.10 8.95 -47.39
C ASP A 297 18.99 8.37 -46.28
N ILE A 298 19.10 7.04 -46.17
CA ILE A 298 20.02 6.37 -45.23
C ILE A 298 21.48 6.38 -45.72
N ALA A 299 21.73 6.76 -46.98
CA ALA A 299 23.07 6.84 -47.55
C ALA A 299 23.97 7.87 -46.84
N TYR A 300 23.37 8.94 -46.28
CA TYR A 300 24.11 9.97 -45.53
C TYR A 300 24.48 9.59 -44.10
N LEU A 301 23.92 8.50 -43.57
CA LEU A 301 24.16 8.02 -42.20
C LEU A 301 25.13 6.85 -42.13
N ARG A 302 25.56 6.31 -43.28
CA ARG A 302 26.65 5.34 -43.32
C ARG A 302 27.97 6.11 -43.29
N PRO A 303 28.84 5.90 -42.30
CA PRO A 303 30.17 6.49 -42.34
C PRO A 303 30.90 5.99 -43.58
N ASP A 304 31.50 6.93 -44.33
CA ASP A 304 32.33 6.62 -45.51
C ASP A 304 33.37 5.55 -45.14
N ALA A 305 33.39 4.48 -45.93
CA ALA A 305 34.36 3.38 -45.80
C ALA A 305 35.78 3.82 -46.21
#